data_AF-A0A2T4PQB6-F1
#
_entry.id   AF-A0A2T4PQB6-F1
#
_cell.length_a   1.000
_cell.length_b   1.000
_cell.length_c   1.000
_cell.angle_alpha   90.00
_cell.angle_beta   90.00
_cell.angle_gamma   90.00
#
_symmetry.space_group_name_H-M   'P 1'
#
loop_
_entity.id
_entity.type
_entity.pdbx_description
1 polymer ?
#
loop_
_entity_poly.entity_id
_entity_poly.type
_entity_poly.pdbx_seq_one_letter_code
_entity_poly.pdbx_strand_id
1 'polypeptide(L)' 'MFNNLLTSIGVGTISADTRIENNVNYENDLIKGVVILKGGNADQKVNKMEIILIERIQK' A
#
# COMPACT_ATOMS: atom_id res chain seq x y z
N MET A 1 -9.37 -4.98 -8.94
CA MET A 1 -8.30 -3.99 -9.17
C MET A 1 -8.40 -2.88 -8.12
N PHE A 2 -7.77 -3.06 -6.97
CA PHE A 2 -7.43 -1.92 -6.10
C PHE A 2 -6.27 -1.20 -6.78
N ASN A 3 -6.57 -0.30 -7.70
CA ASN A 3 -5.54 0.51 -8.33
C ASN A 3 -4.97 1.43 -7.26
N ASN A 4 -3.79 1.07 -6.78
CA ASN A 4 -2.78 1.92 -6.16
C ASN A 4 -3.38 2.96 -5.21
N LEU A 5 -3.60 2.57 -3.95
CA LEU A 5 -3.76 3.53 -2.88
C LEU A 5 -2.42 4.27 -2.70
N LEU A 6 -2.18 5.26 -3.56
CA LEU A 6 -1.03 6.16 -3.49
C LEU A 6 -1.27 7.11 -2.32
N THR A 7 -0.88 6.69 -1.11
CA THR A 7 -0.82 7.60 0.04
C THR A 7 0.46 8.43 -0.04
N SER A 8 0.57 9.33 -1.02
CA SER A 8 1.57 10.41 -0.99
C SER A 8 0.93 11.64 -0.35
N ILE A 9 1.20 11.86 0.94
CA ILE A 9 0.79 13.08 1.63
C ILE A 9 1.90 14.13 1.40
N GLY A 10 1.86 14.82 0.26
CA GLY A 10 2.72 15.98 -0.06
C GLY A 10 3.65 15.82 -1.26
N VAL A 11 4.07 16.94 -1.86
CA VAL A 11 5.07 16.99 -2.93
C VAL A 11 6.46 16.77 -2.34
N GLY A 12 7.25 15.86 -2.91
CA GLY A 12 8.62 15.59 -2.47
C GLY A 12 8.74 14.74 -1.19
N THR A 13 7.65 14.15 -0.71
CA THR A 13 7.64 13.23 0.43
C THR A 13 7.93 11.79 0.01
N ILE A 14 8.13 10.92 0.99
CA ILE A 14 8.15 9.47 0.75
C ILE A 14 6.87 9.02 0.04
N SER A 15 6.99 8.04 -0.85
CA SER A 15 5.85 7.39 -1.50
C SER A 15 5.90 5.89 -1.24
N ALA A 16 4.72 5.26 -1.19
CA ALA A 16 4.56 3.82 -1.00
C ALA A 16 3.75 3.24 -2.16
N ASP A 17 4.23 2.12 -2.70
CA ASP A 17 3.54 1.31 -3.70
C ASP A 17 3.38 -0.11 -3.13
N THR A 18 2.16 -0.64 -3.11
CA THR A 18 1.86 -1.97 -2.58
C THR A 18 1.44 -2.88 -3.73
N ARG A 19 2.17 -3.98 -3.90
CA ARG A 19 1.93 -4.95 -4.97
C ARG A 19 1.64 -6.31 -4.37
N ILE A 20 0.50 -6.87 -4.75
CA ILE A 20 0.08 -8.22 -4.36
C ILE A 20 0.31 -9.14 -5.55
N GLU A 21 0.80 -10.35 -5.31
CA GLU A 21 1.11 -11.33 -6.38
C GLU A 21 -0.15 -11.71 -7.18
N ASN A 22 -1.27 -11.90 -6.48
CA ASN A 22 -2.52 -12.36 -7.06
C ASN A 22 -3.52 -11.20 -7.28
N ASN A 23 -4.14 -11.18 -8.45
CA ASN A 23 -5.20 -10.22 -8.78
C ASN A 23 -6.55 -10.54 -8.09
N VAL A 24 -6.76 -11.80 -7.71
CA VAL A 24 -7.92 -12.31 -6.98
C VAL A 24 -7.40 -13.21 -5.87
N ASN A 25 -7.94 -13.05 -4.67
CA ASN A 25 -7.69 -13.94 -3.54
C ASN A 25 -9.05 -14.36 -2.97
N TYR A 26 -9.11 -15.57 -2.43
CA TYR A 26 -10.27 -16.15 -1.77
C TYR A 26 -10.08 -16.21 -0.26
N GLU A 27 -11.12 -16.63 0.43
CA GLU A 27 -11.06 -16.88 1.88
C GLU A 27 -9.92 -17.86 2.20
N ASN A 28 -9.12 -17.51 3.21
CA ASN A 28 -7.94 -18.25 3.68
C ASN A 28 -6.73 -18.27 2.74
N ASP A 29 -6.77 -17.57 1.61
CA ASP A 29 -5.57 -17.41 0.80
C ASP A 29 -4.49 -16.65 1.56
N LEU A 30 -3.26 -17.13 1.44
CA LEU A 30 -2.09 -16.38 1.90
C LEU A 30 -1.81 -15.25 0.91
N ILE A 31 -2.11 -14.02 1.31
CA ILE A 31 -1.79 -12.82 0.53
C ILE A 31 -0.27 -12.58 0.60
N LYS A 32 0.41 -12.74 -0.54
CA LYS A 32 1.83 -12.45 -0.71
C LYS A 32 2.02 -11.20 -1.56
N GLY A 33 3.09 -10.46 -1.26
CA GLY A 33 3.37 -9.23 -1.97
C GLY A 33 4.55 -8.46 -1.40
N VAL A 34 4.74 -7.25 -1.91
CA VAL A 34 5.80 -6.33 -1.51
C VAL A 34 5.26 -4.92 -1.34
N VAL A 35 5.77 -4.21 -0.33
CA VAL A 35 5.61 -2.76 -0.19
C VAL A 35 6.92 -2.10 -0.58
N ILE A 36 6.87 -1.25 -1.60
CA ILE A 36 8.03 -0.53 -2.13
C ILE A 36 7.94 0.91 -1.64
N LEU A 37 8.91 1.30 -0.82
CA LEU A 37 9.09 2.69 -0.41
C LEU A 37 10.08 3.39 -1.34
N LYS A 38 9.72 4.58 -1.81
CA LYS A 38 10.65 5.47 -2.51
C LYS A 38 10.86 6.73 -1.68
N GLY A 39 12.12 7.00 -1.34
CA GLY A 39 12.52 8.20 -0.60
C GLY A 39 12.12 9.49 -1.33
N GLY A 40 11.85 10.52 -0.55
CA GLY A 40 11.57 11.86 -1.07
C GLY A 40 12.83 12.71 -1.22
N ASN A 41 12.65 14.04 -1.21
CA ASN A 41 13.74 15.00 -1.45
C ASN A 41 14.55 15.36 -0.19
N ALA A 42 14.21 14.76 0.96
CA ALA A 42 14.90 14.95 2.23
C ALA A 42 14.75 13.68 3.09
N ASP A 43 15.66 13.53 4.05
CA ASP A 43 15.63 12.44 5.03
C ASP A 43 14.32 12.46 5.81
N GLN A 44 13.64 11.32 5.82
CA GLN A 44 12.34 11.13 6.47
C GLN A 44 12.39 9.87 7.31
N LYS A 45 12.00 9.97 8.58
CA LYS A 45 11.93 8.82 9.48
C LYS A 45 10.60 8.08 9.29
N VAL A 46 10.67 6.81 8.92
CA VAL A 46 9.51 5.91 8.89
C VAL A 46 9.33 5.30 10.27
N ASN A 47 8.26 5.66 10.98
CA ASN A 47 7.99 5.14 12.32
C ASN A 47 7.19 3.83 12.30
N LYS A 48 6.28 3.67 11.32
CA LYS A 48 5.36 2.54 11.24
C LYS A 48 4.93 2.31 9.78
N MET A 49 4.70 1.06 9.43
CA MET A 49 4.03 0.64 8.20
C MET A 49 2.95 -0.37 8.59
N GLU A 50 1.74 -0.22 8.03
CA GLU A 50 0.61 -1.11 8.28
C GLU A 50 -0.10 -1.44 6.98
N ILE A 51 -0.65 -2.64 6.89
CA ILE A 51 -1.51 -3.09 5.79
C ILE A 51 -2.90 -3.34 6.38
N ILE A 52 -3.93 -2.77 5.74
CA ILE A 52 -5.31 -2.86 6.20
C ILE A 52 -6.17 -3.38 5.05
N LEU A 53 -6.99 -4.39 5.31
CA LEU A 53 -8.02 -4.88 4.40
C LEU A 53 -9.32 -4.14 4.69
N ILE A 54 -9.88 -3.44 3.68
CA ILE A 54 -11.10 -2.65 3.81
C ILE A 54 -12.13 -3.16 2.81
N GLU A 55 -13.31 -3.52 3.31
CA GLU A 55 -14.48 -3.81 2.48
C GLU A 55 -15.35 -2.55 2.34
N ARG A 56 -15.75 -2.22 1.11
CA ARG A 56 -16.69 -1.14 0.84
C ARG A 56 -18.07 -1.71 0.54
N ILE A 57 -18.98 -1.59 1.51
CA ILE A 57 -20.38 -1.97 1.35
C ILE A 57 -21.14 -0.79 0.72
N GLN A 58 -21.63 -0.96 -0.51
CA GLN A 58 -22.59 -0.02 -1.10
C GLN A 58 -24.00 -0.50 -0.74
N LYS A 59 -24.79 0.37 -0.10
CA LYS A 59 -26.20 0.14 0.17
C LYS A 59 -27.06 0.58 -1.02
#